data_AF-A0A8I1SDF0-F1
#
_entry.id   AF-A0A8I1SDF0-F1
#
_cell.length_a   1.000
_cell.length_b   1.000
_cell.length_c   1.000
_cell.angle_alpha   90.00
_cell.angle_beta   90.00
_cell.angle_gamma   90.00
#
_symmetry.space_group_name_H-M   'P 1'
#
loop_
_entity.id
_entity.type
_entity.pdbx_description
1 polymer ?
#
loop_
_entity_poly.entity_id
_entity_poly.type
_entity_poly.pdbx_seq_one_letter_code
_entity_poly.pdbx_strand_id
1 'polypeptide(L)'
;MYQVGAACYSTPTAALQAIASGQTGAIVQHGGAGYIATATGTDTGIVYTFHPLAGGAPISQSVAFAPEPCGLLTAADGLQMGWLIVAAWVAAFSVMFIARTLRGETTSNYGNT
;
A
#
# COMPACT_ATOMS: atom_id res chain seq x y z
N MET A 1 6.71 16.69 -5.47
CA MET A 1 5.52 16.24 -4.71
C MET A 1 5.72 14.79 -4.30
N TYR A 2 5.23 14.42 -3.13
CA TYR A 2 5.53 13.15 -2.46
C TYR A 2 4.25 12.49 -1.96
N GLN A 3 4.12 11.18 -2.14
CA GLN A 3 2.89 10.44 -1.84
C GLN A 3 2.89 9.89 -0.41
N VAL A 4 1.76 10.06 0.28
CA VAL A 4 1.46 9.36 1.53
C VAL A 4 0.01 8.88 1.46
N GLY A 5 -0.19 7.57 1.36
CA GLY A 5 -1.51 7.00 1.07
C GLY A 5 -2.05 7.56 -0.27
N ALA A 6 -3.23 8.19 -0.21
CA ALA A 6 -3.85 8.82 -1.37
C ALA A 6 -3.54 10.34 -1.51
N ALA A 7 -2.83 10.94 -0.55
CA ALA A 7 -2.55 12.36 -0.52
C ALA A 7 -1.15 12.67 -1.04
N CYS A 8 -0.97 13.89 -1.56
CA CYS A 8 0.31 14.38 -2.06
C CYS A 8 0.75 15.65 -1.36
N TYR A 9 2.02 15.69 -0.98
CA TYR A 9 2.64 16.78 -0.25
C TYR A 9 3.71 17.45 -1.11
N SER A 10 3.91 18.76 -0.94
CA SER A 10 4.86 19.53 -1.73
C SER A 10 6.32 19.19 -1.42
N THR A 11 6.64 18.93 -0.15
CA THR A 11 8.00 18.66 0.34
C THR A 11 8.16 17.26 0.95
N PRO A 12 9.39 16.70 0.99
CA PRO A 12 9.65 15.42 1.64
C PRO A 12 9.31 15.46 3.14
N THR A 13 9.70 16.55 3.81
CA THR A 13 9.46 16.79 5.24
C THR A 13 7.97 16.75 5.57
N ALA A 14 7.12 17.39 4.74
CA ALA A 14 5.67 17.41 4.97
C ALA A 14 5.05 16.01 4.79
N ALA A 15 5.49 15.25 3.78
CA ALA A 15 5.07 13.86 3.61
C ALA A 15 5.51 13.00 4.80
N LEU A 16 6.77 13.11 5.22
CA LEU A 16 7.32 12.36 6.34
C LEU A 16 6.68 12.74 7.67
N GLN A 17 6.34 14.02 7.85
CA GLN A 17 5.60 14.48 9.02
C GLN A 17 4.16 13.93 9.03
N ALA A 18 3.52 13.81 7.85
CA ALA A 18 2.20 13.19 7.76
C ALA A 18 2.26 11.70 8.17
N ILE A 19 3.29 10.96 7.73
CA ILE A 19 3.52 9.58 8.18
C ILE A 19 3.77 9.52 9.70
N ALA A 20 4.67 10.37 10.20
CA ALA A 20 5.04 10.44 11.60
C ALA A 20 3.85 10.79 12.52
N SER A 21 2.93 11.64 12.06
CA SER A 21 1.75 12.03 12.83
C SER A 21 0.86 10.85 13.22
N GLY A 22 0.81 9.80 12.39
CA GLY A 22 0.02 8.59 12.70
C GLY A 22 0.60 7.72 13.81
N GLN A 23 1.87 7.94 14.19
CA GLN A 23 2.56 7.19 15.25
C GLN A 23 2.70 7.99 16.54
N THR A 24 2.49 9.31 16.47
CA THR A 24 2.60 10.19 17.63
C THR A 24 1.43 9.94 18.59
N GLY A 25 1.74 9.76 19.88
CA GLY A 25 0.77 9.42 20.92
C GLY A 25 0.54 7.92 21.10
N ALA A 26 1.15 7.06 20.28
CA ALA A 26 1.08 5.62 20.49
C ALA A 26 1.75 5.22 21.81
N ILE A 27 1.12 4.32 22.57
CA ILE A 27 1.71 3.73 23.77
C ILE A 27 2.28 2.36 23.40
N VAL A 28 3.57 2.18 23.64
CA VAL A 28 4.28 0.92 23.38
C VAL A 28 4.84 0.36 24.68
N GLN A 29 4.67 -0.94 24.89
CA GLN A 29 5.21 -1.67 26.04
C GLN A 29 6.49 -2.39 25.61
N HIS A 30 7.60 -2.15 26.31
CA HIS A 30 8.87 -2.80 26.05
C HIS A 30 9.63 -3.04 27.36
N GLY A 31 10.11 -4.27 27.58
CA GLY A 31 10.86 -4.63 28.79
C GLY A 31 10.09 -4.43 30.09
N GLY A 32 8.76 -4.54 30.07
CA GLY A 32 7.90 -4.35 31.25
C GLY A 32 7.58 -2.88 31.59
N ALA A 33 8.05 -1.92 30.79
CA ALA A 33 7.73 -0.51 30.93
C ALA A 33 6.97 0.02 29.70
N GLY A 34 6.05 0.96 29.94
CA GLY A 34 5.29 1.64 28.89
C GLY A 34 5.95 2.95 28.48
N TYR A 35 5.89 3.27 27.20
CA TYR A 35 6.44 4.49 26.60
C TYR A 35 5.40 5.17 25.72
N ILE A 36 5.35 6.49 25.75
CA ILE A 36 4.62 7.29 24.76
C ILE A 36 5.56 7.64 23.62
N ALA A 37 5.20 7.24 22.41
CA ALA A 37 5.93 7.58 21.20
C ALA A 37 5.56 8.97 20.71
N THR A 38 6.59 9.73 20.33
CA THR A 38 6.47 10.97 19.56
C THR A 38 7.30 10.79 18.30
N ALA A 39 6.77 11.19 17.15
CA ALA A 39 7.45 11.00 15.88
C ALA A 39 7.49 12.31 15.10
N THR A 40 8.67 12.64 14.59
CA THR A 40 8.92 13.87 13.85
C THR A 40 9.55 13.53 12.51
N GLY A 41 8.92 13.96 11.42
CA GLY A 41 9.46 13.85 10.07
C GLY A 41 10.59 14.85 9.85
N THR A 42 11.65 14.40 9.19
CA THR A 42 12.77 15.21 8.74
C THR A 42 12.85 15.14 7.20
N ASP A 43 13.88 15.74 6.60
CA ASP A 43 14.04 15.69 5.14
C ASP A 43 14.47 14.29 4.64
N THR A 44 15.07 13.48 5.52
CA THR A 44 15.69 12.19 5.17
C THR A 44 15.12 11.00 5.92
N GLY A 45 14.11 11.22 6.78
CA GLY A 45 13.53 10.14 7.58
C GLY A 45 12.57 10.60 8.66
N ILE A 46 12.40 9.74 9.67
CA ILE A 46 11.54 9.99 10.83
C ILE A 46 12.35 9.71 12.09
N VAL A 47 12.29 10.64 13.04
CA VAL A 47 12.84 10.48 14.39
C VAL A 47 11.71 10.10 15.34
N TYR A 48 11.84 8.96 15.99
CA TYR A 48 10.94 8.48 17.03
C TYR A 48 11.57 8.70 18.39
N THR A 49 10.87 9.40 19.27
CA THR A 49 11.27 9.60 20.66
C THR A 49 10.24 8.95 21.58
N PHE A 50 10.71 8.03 22.40
CA PHE A 50 9.93 7.25 23.35
C PHE A 50 10.12 7.79 24.76
N HIS A 51 9.04 8.32 25.33
CA HIS A 51 9.02 8.88 26.67
C HIS A 51 8.51 7.84 27.67
N PRO A 52 9.32 7.39 28.64
CA PRO A 52 8.88 6.41 29.63
C PRO A 52 7.74 6.98 30.49
N LEU A 53 6.65 6.24 30.62
CA LEU A 53 5.48 6.63 31.42
C LEU A 53 5.80 6.69 32.92
N ALA A 54 6.73 5.87 33.39
CA ALA A 54 7.19 5.86 34.78
C ALA A 54 8.16 7.01 35.12
N GLY A 55 8.45 7.91 34.15
CA GLY A 55 9.50 8.90 34.24
C GLY A 55 10.87 8.35 33.84
N GLY A 56 11.82 9.25 33.57
CA GLY A 56 13.17 8.92 33.11
C GLY A 56 13.56 9.64 31.82
N ALA A 57 14.77 9.34 31.32
CA ALA A 57 15.26 9.93 30.08
C ALA A 57 14.56 9.32 28.85
N PRO A 58 14.16 10.13 27.86
CA PRO A 58 13.58 9.62 26.63
C PRO A 58 14.64 8.91 25.77
N ILE A 59 14.18 7.93 25.00
CA ILE A 59 15.02 7.19 24.04
C ILE A 59 14.63 7.65 22.64
N SER A 60 15.62 8.02 21.82
CA SER A 60 15.37 8.43 20.44
C SER A 60 15.97 7.46 19.44
N GLN A 61 15.25 7.20 18.35
CA GLN A 61 15.65 6.34 17.24
C GLN A 61 15.31 7.05 15.93
N SER A 62 16.29 7.17 15.03
CA SER A 62 16.10 7.75 13.70
C SER A 62 16.05 6.65 12.66
N VAL A 63 15.04 6.68 11.79
CA VAL A 63 14.92 5.78 10.65
C VAL A 63 15.04 6.61 9.38
N ALA A 64 16.00 6.25 8.52
CA ALA A 64 16.11 6.84 7.20
C ALA A 64 14.97 6.32 6.31
N PHE A 65 14.27 7.25 5.65
CA PHE A 65 13.13 6.91 4.80
C PHE A 65 12.97 7.97 3.71
N ALA A 66 13.01 7.53 2.46
CA ALA A 66 12.76 8.38 1.30
C ALA A 66 11.30 8.23 0.87
N PRO A 67 10.51 9.32 0.85
CA PRO A 67 9.12 9.25 0.40
C PRO A 67 9.07 9.10 -1.14
N GLU A 68 8.15 8.27 -1.60
CA GLU A 68 7.93 8.03 -3.03
C GLU A 68 7.31 9.27 -3.73
N PRO A 69 7.59 9.49 -5.02
CA PRO A 69 6.97 10.57 -5.76
C PRO A 69 5.46 10.39 -5.89
N CYS A 70 4.74 11.52 -5.92
CA CYS A 70 3.29 11.53 -6.10
C CYS A 70 2.87 10.98 -7.47
N GLY A 71 1.82 10.15 -7.50
CA GLY A 71 1.22 9.69 -8.74
C GLY A 71 1.98 8.52 -9.38
N LEU A 72 2.52 7.61 -8.56
CA LEU A 72 3.25 6.42 -9.03
C LEU A 72 2.42 5.55 -9.98
N LEU A 73 1.09 5.54 -9.78
CA LEU A 73 0.11 4.89 -10.66
C LEU A 73 -0.70 5.97 -11.37
N THR A 74 -0.57 6.00 -12.68
CA THR A 74 -1.32 6.88 -13.56
C THR A 74 -2.55 6.18 -14.13
N ALA A 75 -3.45 6.96 -14.75
CA ALA A 75 -4.59 6.40 -15.47
C ALA A 75 -4.17 5.46 -16.62
N ALA A 76 -3.01 5.72 -17.23
CA ALA A 76 -2.46 4.86 -18.28
C ALA A 76 -2.06 3.49 -17.72
N ASP A 77 -1.43 3.45 -16.54
CA ASP A 77 -1.06 2.21 -15.87
C ASP A 77 -2.32 1.40 -15.50
N GLY A 78 -3.37 2.08 -15.03
CA GLY A 78 -4.67 1.46 -14.78
C GLY A 78 -5.30 0.86 -16.04
N LEU A 79 -5.24 1.57 -17.16
CA LEU A 79 -5.77 1.08 -18.44
C LEU A 79 -4.99 -0.13 -18.96
N GLN A 80 -3.66 -0.11 -18.84
CA GLN A 80 -2.81 -1.24 -19.23
C GLN A 80 -3.10 -2.49 -18.37
N MET A 81 -3.19 -2.32 -17.05
CA MET A 81 -3.56 -3.40 -16.12
C MET A 81 -4.94 -3.98 -16.46
N GLY A 82 -5.91 -3.11 -16.78
CA GLY A 82 -7.25 -3.53 -17.20
C GLY A 82 -7.24 -4.40 -18.46
N TRP A 83 -6.48 -4.01 -19.49
CA TRP A 83 -6.38 -4.79 -20.72
C TRP A 83 -5.69 -6.14 -20.53
N LEU A 84 -4.73 -6.24 -19.61
CA LEU A 84 -4.11 -7.52 -19.28
C LEU A 84 -5.12 -8.50 -18.68
N ILE A 85 -6.02 -8.02 -17.83
CA ILE A 85 -7.10 -8.85 -17.26
C ILE A 85 -8.07 -9.30 -18.36
N VAL A 86 -8.47 -8.38 -19.25
CA VAL A 86 -9.34 -8.72 -20.40
C VAL A 86 -8.69 -9.77 -21.29
N ALA A 87 -7.41 -9.60 -21.64
CA ALA A 87 -6.69 -10.56 -22.47
C ALA A 87 -6.61 -11.95 -21.83
N ALA A 88 -6.38 -12.03 -20.52
CA ALA A 88 -6.35 -13.29 -19.79
C ALA A 88 -7.70 -14.03 -19.86
N TRP A 89 -8.82 -13.31 -19.69
CA TRP A 89 -10.15 -13.90 -19.80
C TRP A 89 -10.49 -14.35 -21.22
N VAL A 90 -10.16 -13.53 -22.22
CA VAL A 90 -10.36 -13.89 -23.62
C VAL A 90 -9.57 -15.16 -23.97
N ALA A 91 -8.32 -15.26 -23.53
CA ALA A 91 -7.49 -16.45 -23.74
C ALA A 91 -8.10 -17.70 -23.06
N ALA A 92 -8.49 -17.59 -21.79
CA ALA A 92 -9.11 -18.70 -21.05
C ALA A 92 -10.41 -19.18 -21.71
N PHE A 93 -11.26 -18.25 -22.13
CA PHE A 93 -12.52 -18.59 -22.80
C PHE A 93 -12.27 -19.23 -24.17
N SER A 94 -11.29 -18.73 -24.92
CA SER A 94 -10.89 -19.29 -26.21
C SER A 94 -10.42 -20.75 -26.06
N VAL A 95 -9.60 -21.03 -25.06
CA VAL A 95 -9.14 -22.40 -24.77
C VAL A 95 -10.29 -23.30 -24.36
N MET A 96 -11.21 -22.84 -23.50
CA MET A 96 -12.40 -23.63 -23.13
C MET A 96 -13.28 -23.92 -24.34
N PHE A 97 -13.49 -22.93 -25.21
CA PHE A 97 -14.27 -23.09 -26.42
C PHE A 97 -13.64 -24.11 -27.38
N ILE A 98 -12.33 -23.99 -27.64
CA ILE A 98 -11.58 -24.95 -28.47
C ILE A 98 -11.63 -26.36 -27.87
N ALA A 99 -11.46 -26.50 -26.56
CA ALA A 99 -11.51 -27.80 -25.91
C ALA A 99 -12.93 -28.43 -25.99
N ARG A 100 -13.99 -27.62 -25.92
CA ARG A 100 -15.38 -28.09 -26.10
C ARG A 100 -15.67 -28.52 -27.54
N THR A 101 -15.19 -27.75 -28.53
CA THR A 101 -15.37 -28.11 -29.95
C THR A 101 -14.64 -29.41 -30.28
N LEU A 102 -13.41 -29.59 -29.79
CA LEU A 102 -12.66 -30.84 -29.97
C LEU A 102 -13.30 -32.05 -29.27
N ARG A 103 -14.00 -31.83 -28.15
CA ARG A 103 -14.75 -32.89 -27.45
C ARG A 103 -16.11 -33.21 -28.06
N GLY A 104 -16.56 -32.46 -29.08
CA GLY A 104 -17.87 -32.68 -29.71
C GLY A 104 -19.07 -32.28 -28.84
N GLU A 105 -18.85 -31.49 -27.77
CA GLU A 105 -19.88 -31.06 -26.81
C GLU A 105 -20.72 -29.87 -27.31
N THR A 106 -20.65 -29.54 -28.60
CA THR A 106 -21.31 -28.37 -29.21
C THR A 106 -22.82 -28.57 -29.43
N THR A 107 -23.35 -29.76 -29.20
CA THR A 107 -24.80 -30.07 -29.23
C THR A 107 -25.34 -30.27 -27.82
N SER A 108 -25.65 -29.17 -27.13
CA SER A 108 -26.59 -29.19 -26.01
C SER A 108 -27.70 -28.20 -26.31
N ASN A 109 -28.87 -28.73 -26.67
CA ASN A 109 -30.12 -27.98 -26.66
C ASN A 109 -30.34 -27.51 -25.22
N TYR A 110 -30.15 -26.21 -24.96
CA TYR A 110 -30.60 -25.58 -23.73
C TYR A 110 -32.14 -25.60 -23.69
N GLY A 111 -32.69 -26.74 -23.24
CA GLY A 111 -34.08 -27.02 -22.87
C GLY A 111 -35.14 -25.97 -23.24
N ASN A 112 -35.48 -25.86 -24.53
CA ASN A 112 -36.74 -25.30 -24.98
C ASN A 112 -37.47 -26.36 -25.83
N THR A 113 -38.17 -27.26 -25.13
CA THR A 113 -39.36 -27.98 -25.58
C THR A 113 -40.28 -28.13 -24.38
#